data_AF-A0A8T9S905-F1
#
_entry.id   AF-A0A8T9S905-F1
#
_cell.length_a   1.000
_cell.length_b   1.000
_cell.length_c   1.000
_cell.angle_alpha   90.00
_cell.angle_beta   90.00
_cell.angle_gamma   90.00
#
_symmetry.space_group_name_H-M   'P 1'
#
loop_
_entity.id
_entity.type
_entity.pdbx_description
1 polymer ?
#
loop_
_entity_poly.entity_id
_entity_poly.type
_entity_poly.pdbx_seq_one_letter_code
_entity_poly.pdbx_strand_id
1 'polypeptide(L)' 'MRIPPFYSPLRGIALTDVWHDNDECPVARSIAPADRVPGTGQPRPRCPYCALLDRPVTAFSPAHRAGR' A
#
# COMPACT_ATOMS: atom_id res chain seq x y z
N MET A 1 -15.86 6.49 0.58
CA MET A 1 -15.37 7.26 -0.57
C MET A 1 -14.13 6.56 -1.10
N ARG A 2 -14.03 6.35 -2.41
CA ARG A 2 -12.87 5.73 -3.06
C ARG A 2 -11.73 6.75 -3.13
N ILE A 3 -10.54 6.39 -2.64
CA ILE A 3 -9.35 7.26 -2.73
C ILE A 3 -8.72 7.06 -4.12
N PRO A 4 -8.57 8.11 -4.94
CA PRO A 4 -7.87 8.00 -6.23
C PRO A 4 -6.39 7.65 -6.01
N PRO A 5 -5.74 6.93 -6.94
CA PRO A 5 -4.31 6.65 -6.83
C PRO A 5 -3.43 7.92 -6.79
N PHE A 6 -2.42 7.93 -5.92
CA PHE A 6 -1.52 9.06 -5.72
C PHE A 6 -0.17 8.60 -5.15
N TYR A 7 0.83 9.48 -5.14
CA TYR A 7 2.02 9.32 -4.30
C TYR A 7 2.12 10.47 -3.32
N SER A 8 2.86 10.28 -2.22
CA SER A 8 3.14 11.33 -1.26
C SER A 8 4.64 11.51 -1.09
N PRO A 9 5.17 12.74 -1.19
CA PRO A 9 6.59 13.03 -1.02
C PRO A 9 7.01 13.23 0.44
N LEU A 10 6.08 13.05 1.38
CA LEU A 10 6.33 13.23 2.80
C LEU A 10 7.42 12.26 3.29
N ARG A 11 8.62 12.80 3.50
CA ARG A 11 9.73 12.08 4.12
C ARG A 11 9.56 12.06 5.63
N GLY A 12 8.66 11.20 6.12
CA GLY A 12 8.36 11.08 7.56
C GLY A 12 7.90 9.68 7.94
N ILE A 13 8.54 9.11 8.96
CA ILE A 13 8.31 7.77 9.55
C ILE A 13 8.17 6.65 8.49
N ALA A 14 9.27 6.41 7.76
CA ALA A 14 9.47 5.26 6.86
C ALA A 14 8.78 5.27 5.48
N LEU A 15 8.23 6.38 5.00
CA LEU A 15 7.71 6.46 3.63
C LEU A 15 8.65 7.29 2.76
N THR A 16 9.35 6.60 1.85
CA THR A 16 9.98 7.19 0.67
C THR A 16 8.90 7.61 -0.34
N ASP A 17 9.27 8.28 -1.44
CA ASP A 17 8.35 8.59 -2.56
C ASP A 17 7.67 7.30 -3.09
N VAL A 18 6.53 6.90 -2.52
CA VAL A 18 5.84 5.64 -2.85
C VAL A 18 4.45 5.86 -3.43
N TRP A 19 4.05 4.95 -4.31
CA TRP A 19 2.77 4.92 -4.98
C TRP A 19 1.70 4.20 -4.14
N HIS A 20 0.52 4.82 -4.02
CA HIS A 20 -0.66 4.30 -3.35
C HIS A 20 -1.84 4.22 -4.32
N ASP A 21 -2.39 3.03 -4.52
CA ASP A 21 -3.49 2.77 -5.45
C ASP A 21 -4.58 1.85 -4.87
N ASN A 22 -4.41 1.42 -3.62
CA ASN A 22 -5.38 0.63 -2.89
C ASN A 22 -6.02 1.49 -1.79
N ASP A 23 -7.35 1.66 -1.84
CA ASP A 23 -8.11 2.54 -0.95
C ASP A 23 -8.36 1.94 0.44
N GLU A 24 -8.03 0.66 0.65
CA GLU A 24 -7.98 0.00 1.96
C GLU A 24 -6.64 0.21 2.67
N CYS A 25 -5.64 0.79 1.99
CA CYS A 25 -4.34 1.06 2.59
C CYS A 25 -4.45 2.10 3.72
N PRO A 26 -4.14 1.74 4.98
CA PRO A 26 -4.27 2.66 6.12
C PRO A 26 -3.31 3.85 6.00
N VAL A 27 -2.14 3.63 5.38
CA VAL A 27 -1.18 4.69 5.07
C VAL A 27 -1.76 5.69 4.07
N ALA A 28 -2.43 5.20 3.02
CA ALA A 28 -3.07 6.09 2.04
C ALA A 28 -4.18 6.94 2.69
N ARG A 29 -4.91 6.36 3.65
CA ARG A 29 -5.97 7.04 4.41
C ARG A 29 -5.43 8.08 5.39
N SER A 30 -4.24 7.88 5.95
CA SER A 30 -3.63 8.82 6.90
C SER A 30 -2.98 10.03 6.22
N ILE A 31 -2.73 9.98 4.90
CA ILE A 31 -2.15 11.10 4.14
C ILE A 31 -3.26 12.09 3.78
N ALA A 32 -3.11 13.34 4.22
CA ALA A 32 -4.08 14.40 3.95
C ALA A 32 -4.17 14.69 2.43
N PRO A 33 -5.35 15.06 1.89
CA PRO A 33 -5.51 15.35 0.46
C PRO A 33 -4.53 16.39 -0.10
N ALA A 34 -4.11 17.37 0.72
CA ALA A 34 -3.15 18.41 0.33
C ALA A 34 -1.72 17.86 0.09
N ASP A 35 -1.38 16.72 0.69
CA ASP A 35 -0.07 16.07 0.56
C ASP A 35 -0.05 14.96 -0.50
N ARG A 36 -1.14 14.83 -1.27
CA ARG A 36 -1.28 13.84 -2.32
C ARG A 36 -0.90 14.45 -3.65
N VAL A 37 0.02 13.79 -4.34
CA VAL A 37 0.40 14.16 -5.70
C VAL A 37 -0.19 13.13 -6.67
N PRO A 38 -0.99 13.55 -7.66
CA PRO A 38 -1.50 12.65 -8.68
C PRO A 38 -0.36 11.91 -9.38
N GLY A 39 -0.56 10.63 -9.70
CA GLY A 39 0.46 9.83 -10.39
C GLY A 39 0.75 10.35 -11.78
N THR A 40 1.96 10.87 -12.00
CA THR A 40 2.39 11.43 -13.29
C THR A 40 3.06 10.40 -14.20
N GLY A 41 2.70 9.12 -14.10
CA GLY A 41 3.23 8.06 -14.99
C GLY A 41 4.73 7.75 -14.82
N GLN A 42 5.42 8.37 -13.84
CA GLN A 42 6.80 8.02 -13.52
C GLN A 42 6.84 6.70 -12.73
N PRO A 43 7.82 5.82 -12.98
CA PRO A 43 8.00 4.61 -12.20
C PRO A 43 8.38 4.98 -10.77
N ARG A 44 7.44 4.77 -9.84
CA ARG A 44 7.63 4.96 -8.39
C ARG A 44 7.46 3.62 -7.68
N PRO A 45 8.24 3.35 -6.62
CA PRO A 45 8.05 2.14 -5.82
C PRO A 45 6.64 2.12 -5.23
N ARG A 46 5.97 0.96 -5.24
CA ARG A 46 4.66 0.82 -4.60
C ARG A 46 4.78 0.78 -3.08
N CYS A 47 3.77 1.33 -2.41
CA CYS A 47 3.62 1.20 -0.97
C CYS A 47 3.56 -0.30 -0.58
N PRO A 48 4.37 -0.76 0.39
CA PRO A 48 4.36 -2.15 0.84
C PRO A 48 2.99 -2.64 1.32
N TYR A 49 2.22 -1.78 2.00
CA TYR A 49 0.86 -2.11 2.42
C TYR A 49 -0.07 -2.31 1.23
N CYS A 50 -0.01 -1.44 0.21
CA CYS A 50 -0.78 -1.64 -1.02
C CYS A 50 -0.36 -2.94 -1.72
N ALA A 51 0.91 -3.34 -1.66
CA ALA A 51 1.37 -4.61 -2.23
C ALA A 51 0.87 -5.83 -1.44
N LEU A 52 0.71 -5.72 -0.11
CA LEU A 52 0.14 -6.79 0.72
C LEU A 52 -1.37 -6.95 0.50
N LEU A 53 -2.10 -5.86 0.29
CA LEU A 53 -3.54 -5.88 0.05
C LEU A 53 -3.89 -6.45 -1.34
N ASP A 54 -3.04 -6.22 -2.34
CA ASP A 54 -3.22 -6.78 -3.69
C ASP A 54 -2.77 -8.24 -3.80
N ARG A 55 -2.05 -8.77 -2.80
CA ARG A 55 -1.74 -10.20 -2.78
C ARG A 55 -3.06 -10.95 -2.56
N PRO A 56 -3.42 -11.91 -3.42
CA PRO A 56 -4.46 -12.85 -3.05
C PRO A 56 -4.02 -13.46 -1.72
N VAL A 57 -4.91 -13.44 -0.73
CA VAL A 57 -4.80 -14.31 0.43
C VAL A 57 -4.75 -15.72 -0.14
N THR A 58 -3.55 -16.22 -0.43
CA THR A 58 -3.30 -17.64 -0.50
C THR A 58 -3.77 -18.11 0.85
N ALA A 59 -4.96 -18.73 0.85
CA ALA A 59 -5.58 -19.29 2.03
C ALA A 59 -4.46 -19.92 2.84
N PHE A 60 -4.39 -19.59 4.14
CA PHE A 60 -3.61 -20.36 5.09
C PHE A 60 -3.87 -21.83 4.76
N SER A 61 -2.92 -22.50 4.12
CA SER A 61 -2.80 -23.94 4.25
C SER A 61 -2.18 -24.07 5.62
N PRO A 62 -2.93 -24.42 6.68
CA PRO A 62 -2.27 -24.88 7.88
C PRO A 62 -1.56 -26.14 7.42
N ALA A 63 -0.25 -26.05 7.23
CA ALA A 63 0.60 -27.22 7.29
C ALA A 63 0.42 -27.73 8.73
N HIS A 64 -0.63 -28.53 8.93
CA HIS A 64 -0.85 -29.24 10.16
C HIS A 64 0.37 -30.14 10.32
N ARG A 65 1.23 -29.66 11.20
CA ARG A 65 2.22 -30.38 11.95
C ARG A 65 1.55 -31.62 12.55
N ALA A 66 1.51 -32.71 11.79
CA ALA A 66 1.47 -34.06 12.31
C ALA A 66 2.92 -34.56 12.17
N GLY A 67 3.73 -34.73 13.21
CA GLY A 67 3.38 -35.19 14.54
C GLY A 67 3.74 -36.67 14.68
N ARG A 68 5.00 -37.05 14.43
CA ARG A 68 5.82 -38.00 15.21
C ARG A 68 7.11 -38.31 14.48
#